data_AF-A0A5C5C0S5-F1
#
_entry.id   AF-A0A5C5C0S5-F1
#
_cell.length_a   1.000
_cell.length_b   1.000
_cell.length_c   1.000
_cell.angle_alpha   90.00
_cell.angle_beta   90.00
_cell.angle_gamma   90.00
#
_symmetry.space_group_name_H-M   'P 1'
#
loop_
_entity.id
_entity.type
_entity.pdbx_description
1 polymer ?
#
loop_
_entity_poly.entity_id
_entity_poly.type
_entity_poly.pdbx_seq_one_letter_code
_entity_poly.pdbx_strand_id
1 'polypeptide(L)'
;MFDPELAIERAIEYYRRKGYTEDWISQPLFSIRARKNLTFEWRERGVKTNSEYAILTNDIYHAWSDLTAREYKTFKGLTNESLRDNMSDLELALSTLAEATTAEVERATDPESLPEHREVARSGGEVAGIARKAAKKKIGGPVITSATAPDFGRLIMEVIEVQAIEEEGDALNADAAE
;
A
#
# COMPACT_ATOMS: atom_id res chain seq x y z
N MET A 1 -22.01 -21.86 12.52
CA MET A 1 -21.04 -21.09 13.32
C MET A 1 -20.10 -20.45 12.33
N PHE A 2 -20.02 -19.11 12.30
CA PHE A 2 -19.08 -18.43 11.41
C PHE A 2 -17.68 -18.63 11.98
N ASP A 3 -16.82 -19.29 11.21
CA ASP A 3 -15.41 -19.49 11.55
C ASP A 3 -14.58 -18.50 10.70
N PRO A 4 -14.11 -17.40 11.31
CA PRO A 4 -13.36 -16.37 10.61
C PRO A 4 -12.03 -16.90 10.03
N GLU A 5 -11.39 -17.88 10.68
CA GLU A 5 -10.12 -18.46 10.20
C GLU A 5 -10.38 -19.27 8.93
N LEU A 6 -11.41 -20.11 8.94
CA LEU A 6 -11.80 -20.89 7.76
C LEU A 6 -12.23 -20.01 6.58
N ALA A 7 -12.84 -18.85 6.85
CA ALA A 7 -13.20 -17.88 5.81
C ALA A 7 -11.97 -17.21 5.18
N ILE A 8 -10.95 -16.91 6.00
CA ILE A 8 -9.67 -16.37 5.55
C ILE A 8 -8.90 -17.43 4.76
N GLU A 9 -8.83 -18.67 5.26
CA GLU A 9 -8.21 -19.79 4.55
C GLU A 9 -8.81 -20.02 3.16
N ARG A 10 -10.14 -19.96 3.02
CA ARG A 10 -10.82 -20.09 1.73
C ARG A 10 -10.49 -18.96 0.75
N ALA A 11 -10.32 -17.75 1.25
CA ALA A 11 -9.90 -16.61 0.44
C ALA A 11 -8.45 -16.79 -0.03
N ILE A 12 -7.54 -17.19 0.86
CA ILE A 12 -6.14 -17.53 0.54
C ILE A 12 -6.10 -18.66 -0.51
N GLU A 13 -6.86 -19.73 -0.32
CA GLU A 13 -6.95 -20.88 -1.21
C GLU A 13 -7.52 -20.51 -2.61
N TYR A 14 -8.39 -19.52 -2.68
CA TYR A 14 -8.87 -18.97 -3.95
C TYR A 14 -7.74 -18.28 -4.73
N TYR A 15 -6.92 -17.46 -4.06
CA TYR A 15 -5.79 -16.77 -4.68
C TYR A 15 -4.64 -17.73 -5.02
N ARG A 16 -4.35 -18.73 -4.18
CA ARG A 16 -3.42 -19.83 -4.52
C ARG A 16 -3.78 -20.50 -5.85
N ARG A 17 -5.06 -20.83 -6.04
CA ARG A 17 -5.58 -21.44 -7.26
C ARG A 17 -5.48 -20.54 -8.50
N LYS A 18 -5.25 -19.24 -8.31
CA LYS A 18 -5.00 -18.26 -9.38
C LYS A 18 -3.51 -18.04 -9.66
N GLY A 19 -2.61 -18.73 -8.97
CA GLY A 19 -1.16 -18.70 -9.20
C GLY A 19 -0.41 -17.62 -8.45
N TYR A 20 -1.03 -16.98 -7.45
CA TYR A 20 -0.37 -15.97 -6.62
C TYR A 20 0.46 -16.61 -5.50
N THR A 21 1.61 -16.01 -5.15
CA THR A 21 2.51 -16.49 -4.09
C THR A 21 1.98 -16.15 -2.69
N GLU A 22 2.37 -16.91 -1.65
CA GLU A 22 1.95 -16.64 -0.25
C GLU A 22 2.31 -15.23 0.22
N ASP A 23 3.50 -14.74 -0.14
CA ASP A 23 3.94 -13.39 0.15
C ASP A 23 3.07 -12.34 -0.54
N TRP A 24 2.56 -12.64 -1.74
CA TRP A 24 1.61 -11.80 -2.46
C TRP A 24 0.19 -11.88 -1.89
N ILE A 25 -0.20 -13.00 -1.26
CA ILE A 25 -1.55 -13.18 -0.69
C ILE A 25 -1.68 -12.49 0.67
N SER A 26 -0.61 -12.42 1.46
CA SER A 26 -0.62 -11.82 2.81
C SER A 26 -0.65 -10.28 2.80
N GLN A 27 -0.02 -9.63 1.82
CA GLN A 27 0.08 -8.16 1.76
C GLN A 27 -1.25 -7.43 1.46
N PRO A 28 -2.08 -7.87 0.49
CA PRO A 28 -3.39 -7.28 0.22
C PRO A 28 -4.35 -7.46 1.39
N LEU A 29 -4.29 -8.60 2.08
CA LEU A 29 -5.12 -8.86 3.27
C LEU A 29 -4.81 -7.87 4.38
N PHE A 30 -3.53 -7.56 4.62
CA PHE A 30 -3.13 -6.56 5.61
C PHE A 30 -3.59 -5.14 5.22
N SER A 31 -3.38 -4.73 3.98
CA SER A 31 -3.84 -3.45 3.43
C SER A 31 -5.37 -3.31 3.50
N ILE A 32 -6.12 -4.35 3.14
CA ILE A 32 -7.60 -4.38 3.25
C ILE A 32 -8.02 -4.30 4.72
N ARG A 33 -7.36 -5.02 5.61
CA ARG A 33 -7.64 -5.01 7.05
C ARG A 33 -7.42 -3.63 7.65
N ALA A 34 -6.31 -2.97 7.35
CA ALA A 34 -6.01 -1.62 7.84
C ALA A 34 -7.11 -0.62 7.43
N ARG A 35 -7.52 -0.63 6.16
CA ARG A 35 -8.63 0.19 5.67
C ARG A 35 -9.95 -0.10 6.36
N LYS A 36 -10.31 -1.39 6.46
CA LYS A 36 -11.57 -1.81 7.10
C LYS A 36 -11.59 -1.38 8.56
N ASN A 37 -10.47 -1.52 9.25
CA ASN A 37 -10.30 -1.05 10.63
C ASN A 37 -10.47 0.47 10.72
N LEU A 38 -9.77 1.25 9.90
CA LEU A 38 -9.91 2.71 9.90
C LEU A 38 -11.36 3.16 9.63
N THR A 39 -12.02 2.58 8.62
CA THR A 39 -13.44 2.89 8.33
C THR A 39 -14.37 2.47 9.47
N PHE A 40 -14.03 1.43 10.22
CA PHE A 40 -14.76 1.04 11.41
C PHE A 40 -14.59 2.10 12.51
N GLU A 41 -13.36 2.48 12.84
CA GLU A 41 -13.09 3.47 13.89
C GLU A 41 -13.78 4.81 13.62
N TRP A 42 -13.76 5.27 12.36
CA TRP A 42 -14.49 6.46 11.93
C TRP A 42 -16.00 6.34 12.10
N ARG A 43 -16.58 5.19 11.69
CA ARG A 43 -18.03 4.98 11.80
C ARG A 43 -18.48 4.93 13.25
N GLU A 44 -17.75 4.23 14.11
CA GLU A 44 -18.07 4.14 15.54
C GLU A 44 -18.02 5.53 16.22
N ARG A 45 -17.21 6.46 15.69
CA ARG A 45 -17.08 7.84 16.17
C ARG A 45 -17.90 8.87 15.39
N GLY A 46 -18.89 8.41 14.62
CA GLY A 46 -19.90 9.30 14.06
C GLY A 46 -19.60 9.89 12.68
N VAL A 47 -18.52 9.47 12.02
CA VAL A 47 -18.28 9.78 10.60
C VAL A 47 -19.22 8.94 9.73
N LYS A 48 -20.14 9.59 9.00
CA LYS A 48 -21.29 8.90 8.38
C LYS A 48 -21.38 9.07 6.88
N THR A 49 -20.78 10.12 6.32
CA THR A 49 -20.97 10.47 4.91
C THR A 49 -19.75 10.12 4.06
N ASN A 50 -20.00 9.74 2.80
CA ASN A 50 -18.93 9.51 1.83
C ASN A 50 -18.05 10.74 1.62
N SER A 51 -18.59 11.95 1.77
CA SER A 51 -17.85 13.20 1.72
C SER A 51 -16.84 13.33 2.88
N GLU A 52 -17.23 12.99 4.10
CA GLU A 52 -16.33 13.03 5.26
C GLU A 52 -15.21 11.99 5.10
N TYR A 53 -15.56 10.76 4.71
CA TYR A 53 -14.54 9.73 4.41
C TYR A 53 -13.55 10.20 3.35
N ALA A 54 -14.03 10.86 2.29
CA ALA A 54 -13.16 11.40 1.24
C ALA A 54 -12.26 12.54 1.73
N ILE A 55 -12.77 13.42 2.60
CA ILE A 55 -11.99 14.50 3.23
C ILE A 55 -10.87 13.90 4.09
N LEU A 56 -11.21 13.00 5.01
CA LEU A 56 -10.25 12.39 5.94
C LEU A 56 -9.20 11.56 5.18
N THR A 57 -9.63 10.81 4.17
CA THR A 57 -8.70 10.06 3.30
C THR A 57 -7.75 11.01 2.58
N ASN A 58 -8.23 12.15 2.07
CA ASN A 58 -7.37 13.16 1.45
C ASN A 58 -6.38 13.78 2.44
N ASP A 59 -6.82 14.06 3.68
CA ASP A 59 -5.92 14.57 4.72
C ASP A 59 -4.80 13.56 5.03
N ILE A 60 -5.11 12.26 5.11
CA ILE A 60 -4.10 11.18 5.24
C ILE A 60 -3.14 11.20 4.06
N TYR A 61 -3.67 11.12 2.83
CA TYR A 61 -2.85 11.09 1.60
C TYR A 61 -1.91 12.28 1.54
N HIS A 62 -2.42 13.48 1.78
CA HIS A 62 -1.62 14.69 1.74
C HIS A 62 -0.54 14.67 2.82
N ALA A 63 -0.86 14.27 4.06
CA ALA A 63 0.10 14.25 5.15
C ALA A 63 1.28 13.28 4.91
N TRP A 64 1.05 12.11 4.32
CA TRP A 64 2.14 11.16 4.07
C TRP A 64 2.85 11.38 2.74
N SER A 65 2.13 11.79 1.69
CA SER A 65 2.63 11.84 0.30
C SER A 65 2.88 13.24 -0.26
N ASP A 66 2.46 14.30 0.44
CA ASP A 66 2.35 15.68 -0.05
C ASP A 66 1.39 15.84 -1.25
N LEU A 67 0.55 14.84 -1.54
CA LEU A 67 -0.44 14.84 -2.61
C LEU A 67 -1.81 14.44 -2.07
N THR A 68 -2.87 15.09 -2.54
CA THR A 68 -4.24 14.56 -2.36
C THR A 68 -4.44 13.28 -3.16
N ALA A 69 -5.49 12.50 -2.87
CA ALA A 69 -5.76 11.27 -3.62
C ALA A 69 -5.97 11.54 -5.11
N ARG A 70 -6.55 12.69 -5.48
CA ARG A 70 -6.73 13.09 -6.88
C ARG A 70 -5.41 13.43 -7.54
N GLU A 71 -4.59 14.28 -6.91
CA GLU A 71 -3.28 14.65 -7.44
C GLU A 71 -2.37 13.44 -7.59
N TYR A 72 -2.44 12.50 -6.65
CA TYR A 72 -1.67 11.26 -6.73
C TYR A 72 -2.11 10.39 -7.91
N LYS A 73 -3.42 10.26 -8.15
CA LYS A 73 -3.91 9.57 -9.36
C LYS A 73 -3.39 10.24 -10.63
N THR A 74 -3.49 11.57 -10.70
CA THR A 74 -2.98 12.34 -11.84
C THR A 74 -1.48 12.17 -12.02
N PHE A 75 -0.70 12.19 -10.93
CA PHE A 75 0.75 12.00 -10.95
C PHE A 75 1.15 10.63 -11.51
N LYS A 76 0.38 9.58 -11.21
CA LYS A 76 0.56 8.23 -11.76
C LYS A 76 -0.12 8.02 -13.13
N GLY A 77 -0.72 9.05 -13.72
CA GLY A 77 -1.42 8.95 -15.01
C GLY A 77 -2.72 8.13 -14.98
N LEU A 78 -3.31 7.94 -13.80
CA LEU A 78 -4.51 7.13 -13.61
C LEU A 78 -5.79 7.97 -13.76
N THR A 79 -6.83 7.35 -14.31
CA THR A 79 -8.17 7.95 -14.44
C THR A 79 -9.15 7.28 -13.49
N ASN A 80 -9.47 6.02 -13.74
CA ASN A 80 -10.46 5.23 -13.00
C ASN A 80 -9.82 4.09 -12.19
N GLU A 81 -8.54 3.82 -12.42
CA GLU A 81 -7.78 2.76 -11.79
C GLU A 81 -7.58 3.00 -10.29
N SER A 82 -7.37 1.90 -9.56
CA SER A 82 -7.02 1.90 -8.14
C SER A 82 -5.60 2.45 -7.96
N LEU A 83 -5.41 3.37 -7.01
CA LEU A 83 -4.07 3.83 -6.62
C LEU A 83 -3.23 2.69 -6.05
N ARG A 84 -3.83 1.88 -5.16
CA ARG A 84 -3.11 0.79 -4.47
C ARG A 84 -2.63 -0.28 -5.43
N ASP A 85 -3.40 -0.56 -6.47
CA ASP A 85 -3.04 -1.55 -7.48
C ASP A 85 -1.94 -1.03 -8.42
N ASN A 86 -1.62 0.26 -8.35
CA ASN A 86 -0.61 0.94 -9.16
C ASN A 86 0.46 1.62 -8.30
N MET A 87 0.53 1.26 -7.02
CA MET A 87 1.59 1.66 -6.10
C MET A 87 2.69 0.61 -6.12
N SER A 88 3.94 1.05 -5.98
CA SER A 88 5.04 0.17 -5.59
C SER A 88 4.81 -0.37 -4.18
N ASP A 89 5.55 -1.42 -3.82
CA ASP A 89 5.49 -2.04 -2.50
C ASP A 89 5.73 -1.03 -1.37
N LEU A 90 6.68 -0.11 -1.56
CA LEU A 90 7.00 0.90 -0.56
C LEU A 90 5.90 1.96 -0.44
N GLU A 91 5.29 2.39 -1.56
CA GLU A 91 4.14 3.29 -1.54
C GLU A 91 2.94 2.63 -0.84
N LEU A 92 2.69 1.35 -1.10
CA LEU A 92 1.61 0.59 -0.47
C LEU A 92 1.84 0.38 1.03
N ALA A 93 3.07 0.07 1.44
CA ALA A 93 3.45 -0.09 2.84
C ALA A 93 3.26 1.22 3.63
N LEU A 94 3.69 2.35 3.06
CA LEU A 94 3.55 3.67 3.69
C LEU A 94 2.08 4.09 3.80
N SER A 95 1.31 3.89 2.74
CA SER A 95 -0.14 4.15 2.74
C SER A 95 -0.86 3.31 3.81
N THR A 96 -0.44 2.05 3.97
CA THR A 96 -1.00 1.14 5.00
C THR A 96 -0.57 1.54 6.41
N LEU A 97 0.68 1.97 6.61
CA LEU A 97 1.17 2.52 7.88
C LEU A 97 0.38 3.78 8.28
N ALA A 98 0.10 4.66 7.33
CA ALA A 98 -0.67 5.88 7.55
C ALA A 98 -2.09 5.56 8.06
N GLU A 99 -2.78 4.63 7.41
CA GLU A 99 -4.14 4.21 7.78
C GLU A 99 -4.17 3.48 9.13
N ALA A 100 -3.25 2.54 9.35
CA ALA A 100 -3.14 1.81 10.61
C ALA A 100 -2.88 2.77 11.78
N THR A 101 -1.92 3.68 11.62
CA THR A 101 -1.61 4.68 12.65
C THR A 101 -2.79 5.60 12.90
N THR A 102 -3.47 6.07 11.86
CA THR A 102 -4.69 6.89 12.02
C THR A 102 -5.73 6.15 12.86
N ALA A 103 -5.99 4.87 12.58
CA ALA A 103 -6.96 4.08 13.33
C ALA A 103 -6.57 3.91 14.81
N GLU A 104 -5.28 3.72 15.13
CA GLU A 104 -4.83 3.68 16.52
C GLU A 104 -5.01 5.03 17.22
N VAL A 105 -4.76 6.14 16.53
CA VAL A 105 -4.91 7.48 17.10
C VAL A 105 -6.39 7.83 17.29
N GLU A 106 -7.28 7.45 16.36
CA GLU A 106 -8.74 7.54 16.53
C GLU A 106 -9.16 6.83 17.83
N ARG A 107 -8.66 5.62 18.06
CA ARG A 107 -8.93 4.88 19.30
C ARG A 107 -8.40 5.55 20.56
N ALA A 108 -7.20 6.11 20.49
CA ALA A 108 -6.53 6.68 21.65
C ALA A 108 -7.11 8.06 22.04
N THR A 109 -7.60 8.82 21.06
CA THR A 109 -8.01 10.22 21.25
C THR A 109 -9.52 10.41 21.27
N ASP A 110 -10.27 9.44 20.76
CA ASP A 110 -11.74 9.42 20.72
C ASP A 110 -12.38 10.74 20.23
N PRO A 111 -11.99 11.24 19.05
CA PRO A 111 -12.50 12.51 18.52
C PRO A 111 -14.02 12.48 18.30
N GLU A 112 -14.67 13.61 18.57
CA GLU A 112 -16.14 13.73 18.50
C GLU A 112 -16.62 14.55 17.30
N SER A 113 -15.74 15.36 16.71
CA SER A 113 -16.06 16.29 15.64
C SER A 113 -15.24 16.05 14.37
N LEU A 114 -15.82 16.35 13.21
CA LEU A 114 -15.08 16.23 11.94
C LEU A 114 -13.74 16.98 11.95
N PRO A 115 -13.62 18.22 12.46
CA PRO A 115 -12.32 18.88 12.61
C PRO A 115 -11.30 18.07 13.42
N GLU A 116 -11.72 17.45 14.53
CA GLU A 116 -10.82 16.61 15.34
C GLU A 116 -10.39 15.35 14.59
N HIS A 117 -11.32 14.67 13.91
CA HIS A 117 -10.97 13.55 13.02
C HIS A 117 -9.97 13.97 11.94
N ARG A 118 -10.06 15.19 11.42
CA ARG A 118 -9.11 15.71 10.43
C ARG A 118 -7.71 15.89 11.02
N GLU A 119 -7.60 16.37 12.26
CA GLU A 119 -6.30 16.43 12.94
C GLU A 119 -5.73 15.03 13.18
N VAL A 120 -6.56 14.07 13.58
CA VAL A 120 -6.16 12.66 13.75
C VAL A 120 -5.69 12.05 12.42
N ALA A 121 -6.43 12.28 11.33
CA ALA A 121 -6.07 11.86 9.98
C ALA A 121 -4.71 12.42 9.53
N ARG A 122 -4.44 13.70 9.80
CA ARG A 122 -3.13 14.31 9.52
C ARG A 122 -2.04 13.70 10.39
N SER A 123 -2.27 13.55 11.69
CA SER A 123 -1.31 12.95 12.62
C SER A 123 -0.91 11.53 12.21
N GLY A 124 -1.88 10.69 11.83
CA GLY A 124 -1.59 9.34 11.36
C GLY A 124 -0.83 9.33 10.03
N GLY A 125 -1.18 10.20 9.10
CA GLY A 125 -0.44 10.39 7.85
C GLY A 125 0.98 10.95 8.04
N GLU A 126 1.19 11.83 9.00
CA GLU A 126 2.50 12.43 9.30
C GLU A 126 3.53 11.38 9.72
N VAL A 127 3.13 10.36 10.49
CA VAL A 127 4.01 9.24 10.87
C VAL A 127 4.54 8.52 9.64
N ALA A 128 3.67 8.20 8.68
CA ALA A 128 4.09 7.63 7.41
C ALA A 128 4.90 8.62 6.56
N GLY A 129 4.58 9.91 6.63
CA GLY A 129 5.36 10.97 5.96
C GLY A 129 6.80 11.06 6.46
N ILE A 130 7.02 10.89 7.77
CA ILE A 130 8.36 10.80 8.39
C ILE A 130 9.09 9.57 7.86
N ALA A 131 8.43 8.40 7.89
CA ALA A 131 9.00 7.15 7.39
C ALA A 131 9.39 7.26 5.90
N ARG A 132 8.52 7.84 5.06
CA ARG A 132 8.79 8.12 3.64
C ARG A 132 10.03 8.99 3.46
N LYS A 133 10.14 10.09 4.20
CA LYS A 133 11.29 11.02 4.12
C LYS A 133 12.59 10.33 4.55
N ALA A 134 12.53 9.50 5.60
CA ALA A 134 13.67 8.71 6.05
C ALA A 134 14.11 7.68 5.00
N ALA A 135 13.15 6.95 4.41
CA ALA A 135 13.40 5.97 3.36
C ALA A 135 14.03 6.63 2.13
N LYS A 136 13.48 7.75 1.64
CA LYS A 136 14.05 8.54 0.53
C LYS A 136 15.52 8.87 0.76
N LYS A 137 15.88 9.32 1.96
CA LYS A 137 17.28 9.66 2.31
C LYS A 137 18.20 8.44 2.28
N LYS A 138 17.71 7.26 2.67
CA LYS A 138 18.50 6.02 2.71
C LYS A 138 18.66 5.37 1.35
N ILE A 139 17.61 5.38 0.54
CA ILE A 139 17.59 4.82 -0.82
C ILE A 139 18.37 5.71 -1.79
N GLY A 140 18.40 7.03 -1.56
CA GLY A 140 19.02 8.01 -2.47
C GLY A 140 18.16 8.34 -3.69
N GLY A 141 16.93 7.83 -3.76
CA GLY A 141 15.98 8.02 -4.85
C GLY A 141 14.56 8.34 -4.36
N PRO A 142 13.64 8.69 -5.27
CA PRO A 142 12.25 8.96 -4.91
C PRO A 142 11.57 7.68 -4.40
N VAL A 143 10.76 7.84 -3.35
CA VAL A 143 9.89 6.76 -2.83
C VAL A 143 8.57 6.71 -3.59
N ILE A 144 8.04 7.88 -3.91
CA ILE A 144 6.82 8.02 -4.72
C ILE A 144 7.25 8.16 -6.17
N THR A 145 6.69 7.34 -7.05
CA THR A 145 7.08 7.29 -8.47
C THR A 145 5.85 7.32 -9.36
N SER A 146 6.02 7.78 -10.60
CA SER A 146 4.94 7.76 -11.60
C SER A 146 4.70 6.36 -12.18
N ALA A 147 5.54 5.37 -11.82
CA ALA A 147 5.41 3.99 -12.27
C ALA A 147 4.11 3.34 -11.76
N THR A 148 3.59 2.45 -12.58
CA THR A 148 2.31 1.75 -12.41
C THR A 148 2.49 0.24 -12.49
N ALA A 149 1.43 -0.55 -12.26
CA ALA A 149 1.51 -2.01 -12.28
C ALA A 149 2.17 -2.60 -13.55
N PRO A 150 1.83 -2.14 -14.77
CA PRO A 150 2.51 -2.58 -15.99
C PRO A 150 4.04 -2.35 -15.97
N ASP A 151 4.50 -1.25 -15.38
CA ASP A 151 5.93 -0.93 -15.31
C ASP A 151 6.67 -1.86 -14.36
N PHE A 152 6.07 -2.18 -13.21
CA PHE A 152 6.64 -3.14 -12.25
C PHE A 152 6.71 -4.56 -12.84
N GLY A 153 5.69 -4.97 -13.59
CA GLY A 153 5.71 -6.24 -14.31
C GLY A 153 6.86 -6.33 -15.33
N ARG A 154 7.13 -5.24 -16.06
CA ARG A 154 8.28 -5.17 -17.00
C ARG A 154 9.62 -5.27 -16.28
N LEU A 155 9.80 -4.54 -15.18
CA LEU A 155 11.04 -4.60 -14.38
C LEU A 155 11.35 -6.01 -13.87
N ILE A 156 10.33 -6.74 -13.41
CA ILE A 156 10.50 -8.13 -12.98
C ILE A 156 10.93 -9.02 -14.16
N MET A 157 10.30 -8.87 -15.32
CA MET A 157 10.68 -9.62 -16.52
C MET A 157 12.13 -9.32 -16.95
N GLU A 158 12.54 -8.05 -16.95
CA GLU A 158 13.91 -7.65 -17.25
C GLU A 158 14.92 -8.28 -16.28
N VAL A 159 14.62 -8.34 -14.98
CA VAL A 159 15.49 -9.00 -13.99
C VAL A 159 15.59 -10.51 -14.25
N ILE A 160 14.47 -11.18 -14.54
CA ILE A 160 14.46 -12.62 -14.86
C ILE A 160 15.28 -12.88 -16.13
N GLU A 161 15.15 -12.04 -17.16
CA GLU A 161 15.93 -12.17 -18.40
C GLU A 161 17.44 -11.98 -18.15
N VAL A 162 17.85 -10.99 -17.34
CA VAL A 162 19.26 -10.79 -16.98
C VAL A 162 19.80 -11.99 -16.21
N GLN A 163 19.06 -12.50 -15.22
CA GLN A 163 19.48 -13.68 -14.45
C GLN A 163 19.62 -14.92 -15.33
N ALA A 164 18.70 -15.15 -16.26
CA ALA A 164 18.78 -16.26 -17.20
C ALA A 164 20.03 -16.16 -18.11
N ILE A 165 20.38 -14.96 -18.57
CA ILE A 165 21.60 -14.72 -19.35
C ILE A 165 22.87 -14.97 -18.52
N GLU A 166 22.89 -14.53 -17.26
CA GLU A 166 24.01 -14.78 -16.34
C GLU A 166 24.20 -16.28 -16.08
N GLU A 167 23.11 -17.02 -15.82
CA GLU A 167 23.14 -18.48 -15.62
C GLU A 167 23.59 -19.25 -16.87
N GLU A 168 23.13 -18.86 -18.07
CA GLU A 168 23.61 -19.45 -19.33
C GLU A 168 25.10 -19.15 -19.59
N GLY A 169 25.54 -17.94 -19.27
CA GLY A 169 26.95 -17.54 -19.38
C GLY A 169 27.86 -18.33 -18.44
N ASP A 170 27.43 -18.53 -17.20
CA ASP A 170 28.17 -19.31 -16.20
C ASP A 170 28.22 -20.80 -16.57
N ALA A 171 27.13 -21.37 -17.09
CA ALA A 171 27.09 -22.75 -17.57
C ALA A 171 28.04 -22.98 -18.76
N LEU A 172 28.08 -22.06 -19.73
CA LEU A 172 28.99 -22.14 -20.88
C LEU A 172 30.47 -21.99 -20.48
N ASN A 173 30.76 -21.19 -19.45
CA ASN A 173 32.12 -21.04 -18.93
C ASN A 173 32.59 -22.24 -18.11
N ALA A 174 31.67 -22.92 -17.41
CA ALA A 174 31.97 -24.14 -16.66
C ALA A 174 32.32 -25.31 -17.59
N ASP A 175 31.57 -25.50 -18.68
CA ASP A 175 31.84 -26.53 -19.69
C ASP A 175 33.13 -26.27 -20.50
N ALA A 176 33.58 -25.03 -20.59
CA ALA A 176 34.83 -24.67 -21.27
C ALA A 176 36.09 -24.83 -20.40
N ALA A 177 35.92 -25.07 -19.09
CA ALA A 177 36.99 -25.24 -18.12
C ALA A 177 37.34 -26.71 -17.80
N GLU A 178 36.62 -27.67 -18.42
CA GLU A 178 36.83 -29.11 -18.34
C GLU A 178 37.56 -29.66 -19.60
#